data_AF-A0A317XMN9-F1
#
_entry.id   AF-A0A317XMN9-F1
#
_cell.length_a   1.000
_cell.length_b   1.000
_cell.length_c   1.000
_cell.angle_alpha   90.00
_cell.angle_beta   90.00
_cell.angle_gamma   90.00
#
_symmetry.space_group_name_H-M   'P 1'
#
loop_
_entity.id
_entity.type
_entity.pdbx_description
1 polymer ?
#
loop_
_entity_poly.entity_id
_entity_poly.type
_entity_poly.pdbx_seq_one_letter_code
_entity_poly.pdbx_strand_id
1 'polypeptide(L)'
;MSVLVDALEEADCQSVRIQAYGMKAPLLDFVDPAVRISHPLQEANVYDIGCTHHTGSITLVKGAAERSLYKQYPAALCVGRGYGGVEFRSRSRRDGIHHFKAYPVLTHVLKAVAQGAGQAVQPMRVNTCQRRIQTLRDWKQRLDKCPERDMCGVRLEVSVRAPSLAHAVAVAQQSKLLEADYLFSAKAGPLQLCSHRITKQQMLDGVDFLLEKA
;
A
#
# COMPACT_ATOMS: atom_id res chain seq x y z
N MET A 1 -23.82 14.17 -28.29
CA MET A 1 -22.49 14.46 -27.72
C MET A 1 -22.66 14.84 -26.26
N SER A 2 -21.68 14.57 -25.38
CA SER A 2 -21.84 14.75 -23.93
C SER A 2 -21.31 16.11 -23.48
N VAL A 3 -22.00 16.78 -22.55
CA VAL A 3 -21.65 18.11 -21.98
C VAL A 3 -20.18 18.28 -21.59
N LEU A 4 -19.51 17.20 -21.14
CA LEU A 4 -18.09 17.25 -20.78
C LEU A 4 -17.17 17.47 -22.00
N VAL A 5 -17.48 16.84 -23.14
CA VAL A 5 -16.67 16.97 -24.36
C VAL A 5 -16.78 18.39 -24.89
N ASP A 6 -18.01 18.91 -24.97
CA ASP A 6 -18.29 20.27 -25.43
C ASP A 6 -17.56 21.32 -24.56
N ALA A 7 -17.57 21.15 -23.23
CA ALA A 7 -16.86 22.04 -22.31
C ALA A 7 -15.32 21.95 -22.42
N LEU A 8 -14.77 20.75 -22.72
CA LEU A 8 -13.34 20.58 -22.94
C LEU A 8 -12.89 21.24 -24.25
N GLU A 9 -13.72 21.14 -25.29
CA GLU A 9 -13.51 21.81 -26.57
C GLU A 9 -13.60 23.33 -26.43
N GLU A 10 -14.62 23.86 -25.73
CA GLU A 10 -14.78 25.30 -25.47
C GLU A 10 -13.63 25.89 -24.66
N ALA A 11 -13.05 25.11 -23.73
CA ALA A 11 -11.90 25.51 -22.93
C ALA A 11 -10.53 25.33 -23.62
N ASP A 12 -10.51 24.91 -24.90
CA ASP A 12 -9.30 24.59 -25.66
C ASP A 12 -8.37 23.59 -24.92
N CYS A 13 -8.97 22.58 -24.29
CA CYS A 13 -8.24 21.62 -23.47
C CYS A 13 -7.40 20.67 -24.35
N GLN A 14 -6.09 20.90 -24.37
CA GLN A 14 -5.15 20.12 -25.18
C GLN A 14 -4.86 18.71 -24.65
N SER A 15 -5.16 18.42 -23.38
CA SER A 15 -4.80 17.14 -22.75
C SER A 15 -5.65 16.85 -21.52
N VAL A 16 -6.10 15.61 -21.38
CA VAL A 16 -6.82 15.11 -20.20
C VAL A 16 -6.01 14.02 -19.51
N ARG A 17 -5.85 14.12 -18.18
CA ARG A 17 -5.25 13.07 -17.38
C ARG A 17 -6.31 12.10 -16.89
N ILE A 18 -6.23 10.86 -17.33
CA ILE A 18 -7.07 9.78 -16.81
C ILE A 18 -6.37 9.16 -15.60
N GLN A 19 -7.09 9.05 -14.48
CA GLN A 19 -6.62 8.34 -13.28
C GLN A 19 -7.51 7.12 -13.05
N ALA A 20 -7.01 5.93 -13.34
CA ALA A 20 -7.71 4.68 -13.11
C ALA A 20 -7.51 4.20 -11.65
N TYR A 21 -8.17 4.86 -10.70
CA TYR A 21 -8.04 4.49 -9.30
C TYR A 21 -8.60 3.09 -9.04
N GLY A 22 -7.83 2.24 -8.33
CA GLY A 22 -8.29 0.93 -7.88
C GLY A 22 -8.23 -0.19 -8.92
N MET A 23 -7.80 0.10 -10.16
CA MET A 23 -7.57 -0.93 -11.17
C MET A 23 -6.31 -1.72 -10.82
N LYS A 24 -6.44 -3.04 -10.65
CA LYS A 24 -5.32 -3.97 -10.52
C LYS A 24 -5.40 -4.98 -11.66
N ALA A 25 -4.35 -5.05 -12.47
CA ALA A 25 -4.23 -6.02 -13.53
C ALA A 25 -2.88 -6.73 -13.41
N PRO A 26 -2.81 -8.03 -13.74
CA PRO A 26 -1.52 -8.70 -13.95
C PRO A 26 -0.72 -7.95 -15.02
N LEU A 27 0.59 -7.77 -14.80
CA LEU A 27 1.45 -7.04 -15.75
C LEU A 27 1.45 -7.67 -17.15
N LEU A 28 1.32 -9.00 -17.23
CA LEU A 28 1.31 -9.75 -18.50
C LEU A 28 0.03 -9.51 -19.31
N ASP A 29 -1.08 -9.19 -18.64
CA ASP A 29 -2.40 -9.06 -19.26
C ASP A 29 -2.80 -7.58 -19.45
N PHE A 30 -1.99 -6.65 -18.94
CA PHE A 30 -2.28 -5.22 -19.02
C PHE A 30 -1.76 -4.63 -20.33
N VAL A 31 -2.69 -4.17 -21.17
CA VAL A 31 -2.36 -3.43 -22.38
C VAL A 31 -2.19 -1.96 -22.03
N ASP A 32 -0.96 -1.47 -22.08
CA ASP A 32 -0.65 -0.07 -21.81
C ASP A 32 -1.24 0.85 -22.90
N PRO A 33 -2.23 1.70 -22.56
CA PRO A 33 -2.81 2.62 -23.53
C PRO A 33 -1.81 3.67 -24.03
N ALA A 34 -0.76 3.97 -23.25
CA ALA A 34 0.28 4.93 -23.65
C ALA A 34 1.14 4.44 -24.82
N VAL A 35 1.18 3.13 -25.09
CA VAL A 35 1.96 2.57 -26.21
C VAL A 35 1.34 2.90 -27.57
N ARG A 36 0.03 3.19 -27.62
CA ARG A 36 -0.71 3.38 -28.88
C ARG A 36 -0.67 4.82 -29.40
N ILE A 37 -0.37 5.79 -28.54
CA ILE A 37 -0.49 7.22 -28.86
C ILE A 37 0.75 7.93 -28.31
N SER A 38 1.57 8.48 -29.21
CA SER A 38 2.63 9.42 -28.81
C SER A 38 1.98 10.71 -28.31
N HIS A 39 2.25 11.09 -27.07
CA HIS A 39 1.66 12.27 -26.43
C HIS A 39 2.75 13.14 -25.78
N PRO A 40 2.73 14.48 -25.94
CA PRO A 40 3.77 15.36 -25.39
C PRO A 40 3.98 15.22 -23.87
N LEU A 41 2.92 14.84 -23.14
CA LEU A 41 2.94 14.65 -21.69
C LEU A 41 3.17 13.20 -21.24
N GLN A 42 3.60 12.30 -22.11
CA GLN A 42 3.83 10.89 -21.75
C GLN A 42 4.80 10.74 -20.56
N GLU A 43 5.82 11.61 -20.46
CA GLU A 43 6.77 11.62 -19.34
C GLU A 43 6.13 11.94 -17.98
N ALA A 44 4.89 12.44 -17.96
CA ALA A 44 4.13 12.69 -16.74
C ALA A 44 3.29 11.49 -16.28
N ASN A 45 3.26 10.40 -17.06
CA ASN A 45 2.55 9.17 -16.71
C ASN A 45 3.12 8.59 -15.41
N VAL A 46 2.25 7.97 -14.62
CA VAL A 46 2.60 7.33 -13.35
C VAL A 46 2.05 5.92 -13.34
N TYR A 47 2.92 4.95 -13.08
CA TYR A 47 2.59 3.54 -12.99
C TYR A 47 2.86 3.05 -11.57
N ASP A 48 1.86 2.40 -10.97
CA ASP A 48 2.00 1.68 -9.70
C ASP A 48 2.26 0.21 -9.98
N ILE A 49 3.47 -0.25 -9.68
CA ILE A 49 3.91 -1.62 -9.90
C ILE A 49 4.07 -2.28 -8.54
N GLY A 50 3.49 -3.46 -8.35
CA GLY A 50 3.62 -4.15 -7.08
C GLY A 50 3.53 -5.65 -7.16
N CYS A 51 4.21 -6.30 -6.23
CA CYS A 51 4.24 -7.74 -6.04
C CYS A 51 3.84 -8.10 -4.60
N THR A 52 3.39 -9.33 -4.41
CA THR A 52 3.13 -9.88 -3.09
C THR A 52 4.16 -10.95 -2.80
N HIS A 53 4.92 -10.78 -1.72
CA HIS A 53 5.82 -11.81 -1.21
C HIS A 53 5.11 -12.59 -0.10
N HIS A 54 4.73 -13.82 -0.40
CA HIS A 54 4.03 -14.70 0.55
C HIS A 54 5.03 -15.37 1.48
N THR A 55 4.85 -15.16 2.79
CA THR A 55 5.75 -15.67 3.85
C THR A 55 5.15 -16.81 4.66
N GLY A 56 3.94 -17.26 4.31
CA GLY A 56 3.17 -18.25 5.08
C GLY A 56 2.64 -17.74 6.43
N SER A 57 2.85 -16.47 6.77
CA SER A 57 2.37 -15.86 8.02
C SER A 57 1.97 -14.39 7.81
N ILE A 58 1.13 -13.84 8.70
CA ILE A 58 0.87 -12.39 8.69
C ILE A 58 2.17 -11.68 9.04
N THR A 59 2.69 -10.89 8.10
CA THR A 59 4.02 -10.29 8.22
C THR A 59 3.92 -8.78 8.26
N LEU A 60 4.29 -8.21 9.41
CA LEU A 60 4.39 -6.78 9.66
C LEU A 60 5.83 -6.33 9.44
N VAL A 61 6.01 -5.14 8.87
CA VAL A 61 7.35 -4.62 8.50
C VAL A 61 7.68 -3.32 9.22
N LYS A 62 8.98 -3.10 9.40
CA LYS A 62 9.58 -1.86 9.90
C LYS A 62 10.95 -1.66 9.23
N GLY A 63 11.42 -0.43 9.11
CA GLY A 63 12.81 -0.16 8.74
C GLY A 63 13.79 -0.70 9.79
N ALA A 64 14.89 -1.33 9.36
CA ALA A 64 15.88 -1.93 10.24
C ALA A 64 16.77 -0.89 10.95
N ALA A 65 17.09 0.20 10.28
CA ALA A 65 17.90 1.27 10.84
C ALA A 65 17.11 2.12 11.85
N GLU A 66 17.77 2.56 12.93
CA GLU A 66 17.19 3.50 13.90
C GLU A 66 16.71 4.80 13.23
N ARG A 67 17.49 5.30 12.26
CA ARG A 67 17.13 6.41 11.37
C ARG A 67 16.81 5.88 9.97
N SER A 68 15.76 5.07 9.89
CA SER A 68 15.28 4.56 8.60
C SER A 68 14.81 5.70 7.68
N LEU A 69 15.01 5.51 6.36
CA LEU A 69 14.43 6.38 5.33
C LEU A 69 12.90 6.29 5.24
N TYR A 70 12.32 5.28 5.88
CA TYR A 70 10.89 5.03 5.85
C TYR A 70 10.14 5.85 6.90
N LYS A 71 8.98 6.38 6.48
CA LYS A 71 7.90 6.70 7.39
C LYS A 71 7.19 5.40 7.79
N GLN A 72 7.11 5.17 9.10
CA GLN A 72 6.47 3.99 9.68
C GLN A 72 4.98 4.19 9.87
N TYR A 73 4.20 3.14 9.59
CA TYR A 73 2.77 3.04 9.85
C TYR A 73 2.50 1.78 10.68
N PRO A 74 2.61 1.87 12.01
CA PRO A 74 2.28 0.76 12.90
C PRO A 74 0.85 0.26 12.64
N ALA A 75 0.67 -1.05 12.69
CA ALA A 75 -0.61 -1.72 12.45
C ALA A 75 -0.78 -2.90 13.41
N ALA A 76 -1.93 -3.58 13.32
CA ALA A 76 -2.25 -4.74 14.16
C ALA A 76 -2.22 -4.44 15.67
N LEU A 77 -2.73 -3.27 16.07
CA LEU A 77 -3.00 -2.93 17.48
C LEU A 77 -1.75 -3.12 18.37
N CYS A 78 -1.91 -3.65 19.58
CA CYS A 78 -0.80 -3.96 20.48
C CYS A 78 0.07 -5.13 20.00
N VAL A 79 -0.52 -6.10 19.28
CA VAL A 79 0.21 -7.28 18.81
C VAL A 79 1.24 -6.93 17.73
N GLY A 80 1.05 -5.82 17.01
CA GLY A 80 2.01 -5.37 16.01
C GLY A 80 3.31 -4.79 16.58
N ARG A 81 3.38 -4.43 17.87
CA ARG A 81 4.61 -3.94 18.54
C ARG A 81 5.36 -2.83 17.78
N GLY A 82 4.62 -1.92 17.13
CA GLY A 82 5.19 -0.84 16.32
C GLY A 82 5.54 -1.21 14.87
N TYR A 83 5.44 -2.49 14.50
CA TYR A 83 5.51 -2.95 13.12
C TYR A 83 4.17 -2.74 12.42
N GLY A 84 4.21 -2.69 11.09
CA GLY A 84 3.02 -2.52 10.27
C GLY A 84 3.41 -2.39 8.83
N GLY A 85 3.21 -1.21 8.24
CA GLY A 85 3.72 -0.84 6.93
C GLY A 85 4.77 0.26 7.00
N VAL A 86 5.49 0.43 5.90
CA VAL A 86 6.44 1.50 5.67
C VAL A 86 6.17 2.17 4.34
N GLU A 87 6.55 3.43 4.22
CA GLU A 87 6.66 4.09 2.93
C GLU A 87 7.86 5.03 2.90
N PHE A 88 8.41 5.31 1.72
CA PHE A 88 9.16 6.54 1.51
C PHE A 88 8.65 7.25 0.27
N ARG A 89 8.83 8.57 0.25
CA ARG A 89 8.57 9.39 -0.92
C ARG A 89 9.83 10.14 -1.28
N SER A 90 10.12 10.23 -2.57
CA SER A 90 11.20 11.06 -3.08
C SER A 90 10.72 11.85 -4.28
N ARG A 91 11.07 13.14 -4.34
CA ARG A 91 10.73 14.01 -5.47
C ARG A 91 11.88 14.15 -6.46
N SER A 92 13.08 13.68 -6.10
CA SER A 92 14.33 14.02 -6.78
C SER A 92 15.12 12.82 -7.29
N ARG A 93 14.55 11.60 -7.25
CA ARG A 93 15.24 10.44 -7.83
C ARG A 93 15.27 10.58 -9.35
N ARG A 94 16.46 10.41 -9.92
CA ARG A 94 16.69 10.47 -11.36
C ARG A 94 16.07 9.31 -12.14
N ASP A 95 15.79 8.21 -11.45
CA ASP A 95 15.16 7.01 -12.04
C ASP A 95 13.63 7.10 -12.12
N GLY A 96 13.01 8.20 -11.68
CA GLY A 96 11.56 8.39 -11.76
C GLY A 96 10.75 7.71 -10.65
N ILE A 97 11.38 6.94 -9.76
CA ILE A 97 10.72 6.39 -8.57
C ILE A 97 10.42 7.53 -7.61
N HIS A 98 9.14 7.70 -7.24
CA HIS A 98 8.76 8.77 -6.31
C HIS A 98 8.03 8.28 -5.07
N HIS A 99 7.59 7.03 -5.06
CA HIS A 99 6.95 6.42 -3.90
C HIS A 99 7.29 4.94 -3.85
N PHE A 100 7.60 4.45 -2.66
CA PHE A 100 7.61 3.03 -2.35
C PHE A 100 6.77 2.77 -1.10
N LYS A 101 6.10 1.62 -1.06
CA LYS A 101 5.39 1.10 0.11
C LYS A 101 5.72 -0.38 0.30
N ALA A 102 5.94 -0.79 1.54
CA ALA A 102 5.87 -2.18 1.94
C ALA A 102 4.85 -2.31 3.07
N TYR A 103 3.87 -3.19 2.94
CA TYR A 103 2.83 -3.33 3.95
C TYR A 103 2.27 -4.74 4.02
N PRO A 104 1.69 -5.16 5.16
CA PRO A 104 1.15 -6.49 5.33
C PRO A 104 -0.02 -6.72 4.40
N VAL A 105 -0.15 -7.92 3.83
CA VAL A 105 -1.33 -8.29 3.04
C VAL A 105 -2.61 -8.17 3.87
N LEU A 106 -2.53 -8.45 5.19
CA LEU A 106 -3.57 -8.17 6.18
C LEU A 106 -4.21 -6.77 6.02
N THR A 107 -3.44 -5.76 5.61
CA THR A 107 -3.95 -4.40 5.38
C THR A 107 -5.11 -4.37 4.39
N HIS A 108 -5.11 -5.23 3.37
CA HIS A 108 -6.21 -5.31 2.41
C HIS A 108 -7.50 -5.87 3.01
N VAL A 109 -7.38 -6.80 3.96
CA VAL A 109 -8.53 -7.37 4.70
C VAL A 109 -9.12 -6.32 5.65
N LEU A 110 -8.26 -5.56 6.32
CA LEU A 110 -8.68 -4.53 7.28
C LEU A 110 -9.17 -3.23 6.61
N LYS A 111 -8.54 -2.77 5.51
CA LYS A 111 -8.83 -1.48 4.84
C LYS A 111 -10.24 -1.34 4.32
N ALA A 112 -10.95 -2.44 4.05
CA ALA A 112 -12.34 -2.31 3.61
C ALA A 112 -13.28 -1.79 4.75
N VAL A 113 -12.79 -1.58 5.98
CA VAL A 113 -13.49 -0.85 7.06
C VAL A 113 -12.52 0.19 7.66
N ALA A 114 -12.77 1.46 7.32
CA ALA A 114 -12.29 2.71 7.90
C ALA A 114 -10.90 2.76 8.60
N GLN A 115 -10.03 3.62 8.08
CA GLN A 115 -8.83 4.09 8.78
C GLN A 115 -9.22 4.88 10.05
N GLY A 116 -8.90 4.36 11.23
CA GLY A 116 -9.04 5.13 12.48
C GLY A 116 -9.27 4.33 13.76
N ALA A 117 -9.69 3.06 13.67
CA ALA A 117 -9.96 2.24 14.86
C ALA A 117 -8.70 1.83 15.64
N GLY A 118 -7.58 1.66 14.95
CA GLY A 118 -6.28 1.39 15.57
C GLY A 118 -5.52 2.64 16.05
N GLN A 119 -6.13 3.83 16.04
CA GLN A 119 -5.44 5.03 16.52
C GLN A 119 -5.47 5.09 18.05
N ALA A 120 -4.28 5.11 18.66
CA ALA A 120 -4.07 5.22 20.11
C ALA A 120 -4.49 6.58 20.71
N VAL A 121 -5.01 7.51 19.90
CA VAL A 121 -5.46 8.83 20.39
C VAL A 121 -6.81 8.67 21.07
N GLN A 122 -6.94 9.15 22.30
CA GLN A 122 -8.19 9.12 23.05
C GLN A 122 -9.30 9.86 22.25
N PRO A 123 -10.43 9.21 21.97
CA PRO A 123 -11.52 9.85 21.23
C PRO A 123 -12.19 10.92 22.11
N MET A 124 -12.22 12.17 21.63
CA MET A 124 -12.85 13.30 22.34
C MET A 124 -14.38 13.34 22.22
N ARG A 125 -14.99 12.39 21.49
CA ARG A 125 -16.43 12.37 21.20
C ARG A 125 -16.95 10.94 21.29
N VAL A 126 -18.12 10.75 21.91
CA VAL A 126 -18.82 9.45 22.02
C VAL A 126 -19.05 8.81 20.65
N ASN A 127 -19.46 9.58 19.64
CA ASN A 127 -19.65 9.08 18.27
C ASN A 127 -18.36 8.49 17.68
N THR A 128 -17.19 9.01 18.06
CA THR A 128 -15.90 8.45 17.63
C THR A 128 -15.66 7.10 18.32
N CYS A 129 -15.99 6.96 19.61
CA CYS A 129 -15.91 5.68 20.32
C CYS A 129 -16.79 4.62 19.65
N GLN A 130 -18.07 4.94 19.41
CA GLN A 130 -19.02 4.04 18.76
C GLN A 130 -18.54 3.58 17.39
N ARG A 131 -18.01 4.51 16.57
CA ARG A 131 -17.45 4.17 15.25
C ARG A 131 -16.24 3.24 15.36
N ARG A 132 -15.35 3.46 16.34
CA ARG A 132 -14.18 2.59 16.55
C ARG A 132 -14.58 1.19 17.01
N ILE A 133 -15.54 1.08 17.93
CA ILE A 133 -16.12 -0.21 18.34
C ILE A 133 -16.71 -0.93 17.14
N GLN A 134 -17.49 -0.24 16.31
CA GLN A 134 -18.07 -0.85 15.12
C GLN A 134 -16.98 -1.34 14.16
N THR A 135 -15.94 -0.55 13.92
CA THR A 135 -14.81 -0.98 13.08
C THR A 135 -14.08 -2.20 13.64
N LEU A 136 -13.88 -2.30 14.96
CA LEU A 136 -13.31 -3.49 15.58
C LEU A 136 -14.19 -4.72 15.39
N ARG A 137 -15.51 -4.58 15.55
CA ARG A 137 -16.47 -5.67 15.26
C ARG A 137 -16.41 -6.10 13.80
N ASP A 138 -16.36 -5.15 12.87
CA ASP A 138 -16.27 -5.44 11.44
C ASP A 138 -14.94 -6.10 11.08
N TRP A 139 -13.84 -5.67 11.71
CA TRP A 139 -12.53 -6.32 11.58
C TRP A 139 -12.58 -7.76 12.07
N LYS A 140 -13.14 -8.03 13.25
CA LYS A 140 -13.30 -9.39 13.78
C LYS A 140 -14.05 -10.29 12.80
N GLN A 141 -15.23 -9.85 12.35
CA GLN A 141 -16.05 -10.62 11.41
C GLN A 141 -15.34 -10.94 10.10
N ARG A 142 -14.50 -10.03 9.60
CA ARG A 142 -13.72 -10.25 8.37
C ARG A 142 -12.54 -11.15 8.60
N LEU A 143 -11.82 -10.96 9.69
CA LEU A 143 -10.73 -11.84 10.07
C LEU A 143 -11.26 -13.28 10.15
N ASP A 144 -12.39 -13.51 10.83
CA ASP A 144 -13.02 -14.82 10.95
C ASP A 144 -13.30 -15.46 9.57
N LYS A 145 -13.93 -14.70 8.66
CA LYS A 145 -14.30 -15.17 7.32
C LYS A 145 -13.13 -15.31 6.34
N CYS A 146 -12.03 -14.59 6.56
CA CYS A 146 -10.89 -14.58 5.65
C CYS A 146 -9.97 -15.79 5.93
N PRO A 147 -9.65 -16.60 4.90
CA PRO A 147 -8.64 -17.64 5.01
C PRO A 147 -7.29 -17.04 5.41
N GLU A 148 -6.55 -17.71 6.30
CA GLU A 148 -5.27 -17.19 6.81
C GLU A 148 -4.25 -16.92 5.70
N ARG A 149 -4.19 -17.81 4.70
CA ARG A 149 -3.32 -17.65 3.52
C ARG A 149 -3.51 -16.32 2.79
N ASP A 150 -4.72 -15.76 2.80
CA ASP A 150 -5.05 -14.51 2.09
C ASP A 150 -4.64 -13.26 2.90
N MET A 151 -4.16 -13.45 4.14
CA MET A 151 -3.60 -12.41 5.01
C MET A 151 -2.06 -12.47 5.09
N CYS A 152 -1.47 -13.55 4.58
CA CYS A 152 -0.06 -13.86 4.73
C CYS A 152 0.82 -13.12 3.73
N GLY A 153 1.95 -12.61 4.22
CA GLY A 153 2.98 -11.96 3.42
C GLY A 153 2.96 -10.44 3.45
N VAL A 154 3.77 -9.88 2.55
CA VAL A 154 4.02 -8.45 2.41
C VAL A 154 3.77 -8.04 0.96
N ARG A 155 3.02 -6.96 0.78
CA ARG A 155 2.83 -6.29 -0.50
C ARG A 155 3.92 -5.22 -0.64
N LEU A 156 4.67 -5.28 -1.74
CA LEU A 156 5.65 -4.28 -2.14
C LEU A 156 5.09 -3.51 -3.32
N GLU A 157 5.11 -2.18 -3.28
CA GLU A 157 4.60 -1.31 -4.34
C GLU A 157 5.55 -0.15 -4.59
N VAL A 158 5.83 0.12 -5.87
CA VAL A 158 6.64 1.24 -6.34
C VAL A 158 5.81 2.05 -7.33
N SER A 159 5.76 3.36 -7.11
CA SER A 159 5.19 4.32 -8.07
C SER A 159 6.31 4.94 -8.89
N VAL A 160 6.27 4.73 -10.20
CA VAL A 160 7.27 5.21 -11.14
C VAL A 160 6.65 6.22 -12.09
N ARG A 161 7.31 7.36 -12.27
CA ARG A 161 7.02 8.28 -13.37
C ARG A 161 7.85 7.84 -14.58
N ALA A 162 7.19 7.49 -15.68
CA ALA A 162 7.84 6.99 -16.89
C ALA A 162 6.91 7.17 -18.11
N PRO A 163 7.42 7.22 -19.35
CA PRO A 163 6.60 7.37 -20.55
C PRO A 163 5.68 6.17 -20.83
N SER A 164 6.13 4.95 -20.51
CA SER A 164 5.42 3.69 -20.76
C SER A 164 5.53 2.73 -19.59
N LEU A 165 4.62 1.76 -19.52
CA LEU A 165 4.65 0.69 -18.53
C LEU A 165 5.94 -0.13 -18.64
N ALA A 166 6.40 -0.42 -19.86
CA ALA A 166 7.64 -1.18 -20.08
C ALA A 166 8.86 -0.48 -19.44
N HIS A 167 8.96 0.84 -19.60
CA HIS A 167 10.01 1.63 -18.94
C HIS A 167 9.83 1.60 -17.41
N ALA A 168 8.61 1.81 -16.91
CA ALA A 168 8.34 1.75 -15.47
C ALA A 168 8.74 0.40 -14.85
N VAL A 169 8.47 -0.71 -15.53
CA VAL A 169 8.85 -2.07 -15.10
C VAL A 169 10.37 -2.23 -15.06
N ALA A 170 11.08 -1.78 -16.08
CA ALA A 170 12.55 -1.84 -16.10
C ALA A 170 13.16 -1.06 -14.93
N VAL A 171 12.67 0.15 -14.66
CA VAL A 171 13.09 0.96 -13.49
C VAL A 171 12.79 0.24 -12.18
N ALA A 172 11.58 -0.30 -12.01
CA ALA A 172 11.19 -0.98 -10.78
C ALA A 172 12.07 -2.22 -10.51
N GLN A 173 12.38 -3.00 -11.55
CA GLN A 173 13.29 -4.16 -11.47
C GLN A 173 14.72 -3.74 -11.11
N GLN A 174 15.28 -2.75 -11.80
CA GLN A 174 16.64 -2.26 -11.53
C GLN A 174 16.81 -1.72 -10.09
N SER A 175 15.74 -1.16 -9.51
CA SER A 175 15.77 -0.61 -8.16
C SER A 175 15.85 -1.64 -7.04
N LYS A 176 15.51 -2.92 -7.32
CA LYS A 176 15.36 -4.01 -6.34
C LYS A 176 14.33 -3.76 -5.24
N LEU A 177 13.53 -2.70 -5.32
CA LEU A 177 12.50 -2.39 -4.32
C LEU A 177 11.32 -3.37 -4.34
N LEU A 178 11.21 -4.20 -5.38
CA LEU A 178 10.23 -5.28 -5.46
C LEU A 178 10.84 -6.66 -5.12
N GLU A 179 12.11 -6.70 -4.71
CA GLU A 179 12.81 -7.92 -4.31
C GLU A 179 12.81 -8.06 -2.78
N ALA A 180 11.92 -8.90 -2.26
CA ALA A 180 11.81 -9.12 -0.82
C ALA A 180 13.12 -9.62 -0.20
N ASP A 181 13.79 -10.59 -0.83
CA ASP A 181 15.06 -11.15 -0.33
C ASP A 181 16.15 -10.08 -0.20
N TYR A 182 16.19 -9.12 -1.13
CA TYR A 182 17.07 -7.96 -1.03
C TYR A 182 16.70 -7.09 0.17
N LEU A 183 15.44 -6.67 0.26
CA LEU A 183 14.96 -5.75 1.29
C LEU A 183 15.05 -6.32 2.71
N PHE A 184 14.89 -7.63 2.91
CA PHE A 184 15.06 -8.27 4.21
C PHE A 184 16.51 -8.67 4.53
N SER A 185 17.46 -8.37 3.64
CA SER A 185 18.89 -8.64 3.83
C SER A 185 19.67 -7.38 4.22
N ALA A 186 20.83 -7.56 4.86
CA ALA A 186 21.75 -6.47 5.17
C ALA A 186 22.27 -5.73 3.92
N LYS A 187 22.19 -6.33 2.73
CA LYS A 187 22.60 -5.71 1.46
C LYS A 187 21.74 -4.49 1.08
N ALA A 188 20.54 -4.38 1.64
CA ALA A 188 19.66 -3.22 1.43
C ALA A 188 20.10 -1.98 2.21
N GLY A 189 21.03 -2.10 3.17
CA GLY A 189 21.55 -0.97 3.94
C GLY A 189 20.43 -0.10 4.53
N PRO A 190 20.35 1.21 4.24
CA PRO A 190 19.30 2.09 4.74
C PRO A 190 17.86 1.69 4.35
N LEU A 191 17.70 0.89 3.29
CA LEU A 191 16.42 0.38 2.81
C LEU A 191 16.02 -0.95 3.45
N GLN A 192 16.88 -1.54 4.29
CA GLN A 192 16.61 -2.83 4.91
C GLN A 192 15.35 -2.78 5.76
N LEU A 193 14.54 -3.83 5.64
CA LEU A 193 13.34 -4.10 6.40
C LEU A 193 13.60 -5.21 7.42
N CYS A 194 12.98 -5.07 8.57
CA CYS A 194 12.78 -6.13 9.55
C CYS A 194 11.32 -6.56 9.55
N SER A 195 11.07 -7.82 9.90
CA SER A 195 9.73 -8.38 9.98
C SER A 195 9.34 -8.79 11.38
N HIS A 196 8.08 -8.57 11.74
CA HIS A 196 7.42 -9.19 12.88
C HIS A 196 6.26 -10.05 12.37
N ARG A 197 6.24 -11.32 12.75
CA ARG A 197 5.22 -12.28 12.30
C ARG A 197 4.19 -12.48 13.41
N ILE A 198 2.92 -12.48 13.03
CA ILE A 198 1.79 -12.77 13.91
C ILE A 198 0.90 -13.84 13.27
N THR A 199 0.06 -14.48 14.08
CA THR A 199 -0.98 -15.41 13.63
C THR A 199 -2.32 -14.69 13.51
N LYS A 200 -3.26 -15.31 12.76
CA LYS A 200 -4.66 -14.86 12.78
C LYS A 200 -5.24 -14.81 14.19
N GLN A 201 -4.95 -15.82 15.02
CA GLN A 201 -5.45 -15.88 16.39
C GLN A 201 -4.96 -14.72 17.25
N GLN A 202 -3.66 -14.39 17.18
CA GLN A 202 -3.11 -13.25 17.90
C GLN A 202 -3.79 -11.92 17.51
N MET A 203 -4.15 -11.76 16.23
CA MET A 203 -4.90 -10.60 15.78
C MET A 203 -6.32 -10.57 16.36
N LEU A 204 -7.02 -11.72 16.36
CA LEU A 204 -8.36 -11.84 16.94
C LEU A 204 -8.36 -11.55 18.44
N ASP A 205 -7.43 -12.14 19.20
CA ASP A 205 -7.27 -11.91 20.64
C ASP A 205 -7.02 -10.42 20.93
N GLY A 206 -6.22 -9.75 20.10
CA GLY A 206 -5.97 -8.32 20.19
C GLY A 206 -7.20 -7.45 19.93
N VAL A 207 -8.10 -7.88 19.04
CA VAL A 207 -9.38 -7.22 18.79
C VAL A 207 -10.34 -7.43 19.96
N ASP A 208 -10.44 -8.66 20.45
CA ASP A 208 -11.32 -9.02 21.57
C ASP A 208 -10.95 -8.29 22.85
N PHE A 209 -9.65 -8.22 23.15
CA PHE A 209 -9.15 -7.42 24.27
C PHE A 209 -9.60 -5.96 24.20
N LEU A 210 -9.60 -5.34 23.02
CA LEU A 210 -10.06 -3.96 22.88
C LEU A 210 -11.58 -3.83 22.97
N LEU A 211 -12.33 -4.81 22.44
CA LEU A 211 -13.79 -4.82 22.53
C LEU A 211 -14.29 -5.02 23.96
N GLU A 212 -13.59 -5.80 24.79
CA GLU A 212 -13.89 -5.97 26.21
C GLU A 212 -13.66 -4.70 27.05
N LYS A 213 -12.82 -3.79 26.55
CA LYS A 213 -12.45 -2.54 27.23
C LYS A 213 -13.23 -1.31 26.73
N ALA A 214 -14.12 -1.48 25.74
CA ALA A 214 -14.80 -0.38 25.04
C ALA A 214 -16.25 -0.21 25.50
#